data_AF-A0A554JWG4-F1
#
_entry.id   AF-A0A554JWG4-F1
#
_cell.length_a   1.000
_cell.length_b   1.000
_cell.length_c   1.000
_cell.angle_alpha   90.00
_cell.angle_beta   90.00
_cell.angle_gamma   90.00
#
_symmetry.space_group_name_H-M   'P 1'
#
loop_
_entity.id
_entity.type
_entity.pdbx_description
1 polymer ?
#
loop_
_entity_poly.entity_id
_entity_poly.type
_entity_poly.pdbx_seq_one_letter_code
_entity_poly.pdbx_strand_id
1 'polypeptide(L)'
;MGILRETSLSYSPESIARKYLLHNGRLYLDGSVSTEVYQWAVCRKKVYRYVHSPPNIVGGMMLYRALDFAARAGEVPKSYFTMTDGEAYRYLLEQCNPRTQVLAQRAMRWQFYALVFNFRTHAPSEKLREFVENLETRSSLPDDLSTAFRIPQEDICVYCGKSRAWKSIDLPLLSPDADIPAPVTPLKPAWMVQAYLYPEHASLNEAVSARVKEVIGCLS
;
A
#
# COMPACT_ATOMS: atom_id res chain seq x y z
N MET A 1 15.12 13.01 2.60
CA MET A 1 14.15 13.36 1.54
C MET A 1 14.86 13.34 0.20
N GLY A 2 14.58 12.35 -0.65
CA GLY A 2 14.98 12.42 -2.05
C GLY A 2 14.01 13.33 -2.76
N ILE A 3 14.34 14.61 -2.89
CA ILE A 3 13.69 15.48 -3.87
C ILE A 3 13.86 14.76 -5.21
N LEU A 4 12.76 14.43 -5.87
CA LEU A 4 12.77 14.09 -7.29
C LEU A 4 13.29 15.33 -8.01
N ARG A 5 14.63 15.50 -8.05
CA ARG A 5 15.29 16.48 -8.90
C ARG A 5 14.75 16.26 -10.29
N GLU A 6 14.22 17.32 -10.90
CA GLU A 6 13.60 17.38 -12.23
C GLU A 6 14.07 16.24 -13.14
N THR A 7 13.42 15.09 -13.02
CA THR A 7 13.43 14.11 -14.09
C THR A 7 12.51 14.73 -15.10
N SER A 8 13.07 15.36 -16.13
CA SER A 8 12.35 15.70 -17.36
C SER A 8 11.34 14.60 -17.62
N LEU A 9 10.04 14.93 -17.50
CA LEU A 9 9.00 13.92 -17.69
C LEU A 9 9.25 13.29 -19.06
N SER A 10 9.33 11.97 -19.12
CA SER A 10 9.58 11.27 -20.39
C SER A 10 8.38 11.34 -21.35
N TYR A 11 7.31 12.07 -20.97
CA TYR A 11 6.08 12.30 -21.72
C TYR A 11 5.54 13.71 -21.42
N SER A 12 4.72 14.26 -22.32
CA SER A 12 3.97 15.51 -22.09
C SER A 12 2.51 15.19 -21.75
N PRO A 13 2.04 15.49 -20.52
CA PRO A 13 0.62 15.37 -20.17
C PRO A 13 -0.29 16.19 -21.09
N GLU A 14 0.13 17.40 -21.49
CA GLU A 14 -0.62 18.31 -22.34
C GLU A 14 -0.77 17.74 -23.76
N SER A 15 0.27 17.12 -24.30
CA SER A 15 0.24 16.45 -25.62
C SER A 15 -0.81 15.34 -25.63
N ILE A 16 -0.80 14.46 -24.61
CA ILE A 16 -1.78 13.38 -24.47
C ILE A 16 -3.20 13.95 -24.31
N ALA A 17 -3.38 14.96 -23.44
CA ALA A 17 -4.68 15.55 -23.17
C ALA A 17 -5.34 16.22 -24.40
N ARG A 18 -4.54 16.77 -25.31
CA ARG A 18 -5.04 17.40 -26.55
C ARG A 18 -5.39 16.40 -27.66
N LYS A 19 -5.08 15.13 -27.46
CA LYS A 19 -5.18 14.08 -28.50
C LYS A 19 -6.32 13.11 -28.25
N TYR A 20 -7.23 13.48 -27.36
CA TYR A 20 -8.50 12.79 -27.20
C TYR A 20 -9.44 13.09 -28.38
N LEU A 21 -10.04 12.02 -28.91
CA LEU A 21 -10.99 12.03 -30.01
C LEU A 21 -12.27 11.31 -29.57
N LEU A 22 -13.42 11.80 -30.03
CA LEU A 22 -14.68 11.09 -29.88
C LEU A 22 -14.92 10.21 -31.10
N HIS A 23 -15.03 8.90 -30.91
CA HIS A 23 -15.31 7.92 -31.96
C HIS A 23 -16.41 6.97 -31.50
N ASN A 24 -17.50 6.86 -32.27
CA ASN A 24 -18.68 6.03 -31.94
C ASN A 24 -19.21 6.27 -30.51
N GLY A 25 -19.24 7.53 -30.06
CA GLY A 25 -19.72 7.91 -28.73
C GLY A 25 -18.78 7.53 -27.58
N ARG A 26 -17.55 7.10 -27.87
CA ARG A 26 -16.52 6.77 -26.86
C ARG A 26 -15.27 7.61 -27.06
N LEU A 27 -14.56 7.86 -25.97
CA LEU A 27 -13.34 8.64 -25.96
C LEU A 27 -12.14 7.74 -26.25
N TYR A 28 -11.34 8.12 -27.24
CA TYR A 28 -10.10 7.46 -27.65
C TYR A 28 -8.95 8.45 -27.70
N LEU A 29 -7.71 7.96 -27.68
CA LEU A 29 -6.53 8.74 -28.01
C LEU A 29 -6.13 8.48 -29.46
N ASP A 30 -5.74 9.55 -30.15
CA ASP A 30 -5.11 9.47 -31.47
C ASP A 30 -3.84 8.61 -31.41
N GLY A 31 -3.66 7.66 -32.35
CA GLY A 31 -2.51 6.77 -32.39
C GLY A 31 -1.15 7.46 -32.50
N SER A 32 -1.13 8.73 -32.94
CA SER A 32 0.08 9.57 -33.00
C SER A 32 0.74 9.79 -31.63
N VAL A 33 0.01 9.65 -30.51
CA VAL A 33 0.58 9.77 -29.15
C VAL A 33 0.92 8.43 -28.48
N SER A 34 0.97 7.34 -29.26
CA SER A 34 1.29 6.01 -28.73
C SER A 34 2.61 5.95 -27.95
N THR A 35 3.63 6.69 -28.41
CA THR A 35 4.94 6.77 -27.73
C THR A 35 4.81 7.49 -26.38
N GLU A 36 4.12 8.63 -26.32
CA GLU A 36 3.89 9.40 -25.11
C GLU A 36 3.04 8.63 -24.09
N VAL A 37 2.01 7.91 -24.56
CA VAL A 37 1.20 7.01 -23.72
C VAL A 37 2.05 5.90 -23.12
N TYR A 38 2.94 5.29 -23.92
CA TYR A 38 3.89 4.30 -23.41
C TYR A 38 4.81 4.91 -22.34
N GLN A 39 5.37 6.08 -22.59
CA GLN A 39 6.26 6.76 -21.64
C GLN A 39 5.54 7.18 -20.35
N TRP A 40 4.28 7.63 -20.44
CA TRP A 40 3.41 7.84 -19.30
C TRP A 40 3.23 6.55 -18.49
N ALA A 41 2.97 5.41 -19.15
CA ALA A 41 2.80 4.13 -18.48
C ALA A 41 4.09 3.70 -17.75
N VAL A 42 5.26 3.90 -18.37
CA VAL A 42 6.57 3.66 -17.73
C VAL A 42 6.78 4.58 -16.52
N CYS A 43 6.49 5.88 -16.66
CA CYS A 43 6.60 6.85 -15.57
C CYS A 43 5.69 6.48 -14.39
N ARG A 44 4.43 6.20 -14.68
CA ARG A 44 3.44 5.73 -13.69
C ARG A 44 3.95 4.48 -12.97
N LYS A 45 4.58 3.52 -13.67
CA LYS A 45 5.10 2.29 -13.06
C LYS A 45 6.20 2.60 -12.05
N LYS A 46 7.09 3.56 -12.37
CA LYS A 46 8.13 4.03 -11.45
C LYS A 46 7.54 4.69 -10.20
N VAL A 47 6.56 5.60 -10.38
CA VAL A 47 5.86 6.27 -9.27
C VAL A 47 5.17 5.25 -8.37
N TYR A 48 4.41 4.31 -8.92
CA TYR A 48 3.73 3.28 -8.12
C TYR A 48 4.72 2.38 -7.38
N ARG A 49 5.84 2.00 -8.00
CA ARG A 49 6.89 1.23 -7.33
C ARG A 49 7.48 2.00 -6.13
N TYR A 50 7.65 3.31 -6.27
CA TYR A 50 8.11 4.17 -5.18
C TYR A 50 7.07 4.32 -4.07
N VAL A 51 5.84 4.72 -4.41
CA VAL A 51 4.73 4.93 -3.45
C VAL A 51 4.43 3.64 -2.68
N HIS A 52 4.46 2.49 -3.35
CA HIS A 52 4.24 1.17 -2.72
C HIS A 52 5.55 0.45 -2.36
N SER A 53 6.64 1.20 -2.14
CA SER A 53 7.89 0.64 -1.64
C SER A 53 7.77 0.29 -0.15
N PRO A 54 8.55 -0.70 0.36
CA PRO A 54 8.50 -1.07 1.77
C PRO A 54 8.65 0.09 2.76
N PRO A 55 9.55 1.08 2.55
CA PRO A 55 9.68 2.24 3.45
C PRO A 55 8.41 3.11 3.58
N ASN A 56 7.58 3.15 2.53
CA ASN A 56 6.33 3.92 2.56
C ASN A 56 5.17 3.11 3.15
N ILE A 57 5.16 1.79 2.92
CA ILE A 57 4.14 0.90 3.49
C ILE A 57 4.26 0.85 5.01
N VAL A 58 5.47 0.74 5.56
CA VAL A 58 5.67 0.61 7.01
C VAL A 58 5.14 1.82 7.78
N GLY A 59 5.42 3.05 7.33
CA GLY A 59 4.88 4.25 7.97
C GLY A 59 3.36 4.29 7.93
N GLY A 60 2.77 3.94 6.78
CA GLY A 60 1.31 3.81 6.65
C GLY A 60 0.72 2.75 7.58
N MET A 61 1.40 1.62 7.77
CA MET A 61 0.95 0.56 8.68
C MET A 61 1.06 0.94 10.15
N MET A 62 2.10 1.66 10.54
CA MET A 62 2.23 2.19 11.90
C MET A 62 1.09 3.16 12.22
N LEU A 63 0.73 4.05 11.29
CA LEU A 63 -0.39 4.97 11.47
C LEU A 63 -1.75 4.26 11.43
N TYR A 64 -1.93 3.27 10.56
CA TYR A 64 -3.11 2.42 10.58
C TYR A 64 -3.29 1.74 11.93
N ARG A 65 -2.21 1.21 12.50
CA ARG A 65 -2.23 0.55 13.80
C ARG A 65 -2.51 1.52 14.95
N ALA A 66 -1.98 2.75 14.87
CA ALA A 66 -2.31 3.81 15.82
C ALA A 66 -3.81 4.13 15.79
N LEU A 67 -4.38 4.26 14.59
CA LEU A 67 -5.81 4.52 14.42
C LEU A 67 -6.68 3.35 14.89
N ASP A 68 -6.24 2.11 14.68
CA ASP A 68 -6.90 0.90 15.20
C ASP A 68 -6.95 0.91 16.74
N PHE A 69 -5.85 1.26 17.42
CA PHE A 69 -5.86 1.40 18.88
C PHE A 69 -6.80 2.50 19.36
N ALA A 70 -6.75 3.68 18.74
CA ALA A 70 -7.67 4.78 19.07
C ALA A 70 -9.13 4.38 18.84
N ALA A 71 -9.43 3.70 17.74
CA ALA A 71 -10.79 3.28 17.39
C ALA A 71 -11.33 2.25 18.40
N ARG A 72 -10.52 1.25 18.76
CA ARG A 72 -10.89 0.24 19.79
C ARG A 72 -11.09 0.85 21.17
N ALA A 73 -10.39 1.94 21.48
CA ALA A 73 -10.55 2.71 22.71
C ALA A 73 -11.75 3.68 22.68
N GLY A 74 -12.47 3.80 21.55
CA GLY A 74 -13.57 4.75 21.38
C GLY A 74 -13.12 6.21 21.24
N GLU A 75 -11.84 6.45 20.92
CA GLU A 75 -11.21 7.77 20.87
C GLU A 75 -11.24 8.38 19.46
N VAL A 76 -11.91 7.78 18.47
CA VAL A 76 -12.00 8.33 17.10
C VAL A 76 -13.39 8.94 16.90
N PRO A 77 -13.57 10.26 17.15
CA PRO A 77 -14.85 10.92 16.96
C PRO A 77 -15.19 11.07 15.48
N LYS A 78 -16.46 11.28 15.15
CA LYS A 78 -16.89 11.55 13.77
C LYS A 78 -16.18 12.76 13.14
N SER A 79 -15.86 13.78 13.94
CA SER A 79 -15.12 14.97 13.51
C SER A 79 -13.68 14.67 13.07
N TYR A 80 -13.10 13.54 13.47
CA TYR A 80 -11.77 13.11 13.02
C TYR A 80 -11.72 12.98 11.49
N PHE A 81 -12.80 12.48 10.88
CA PHE A 81 -12.86 12.28 9.42
C PHE A 81 -13.04 13.58 8.63
N THR A 82 -13.26 14.71 9.30
CA THR A 82 -13.31 16.05 8.70
C THR A 82 -12.05 16.87 8.97
N MET A 83 -11.08 16.32 9.70
CA MET A 83 -9.80 16.97 9.97
C MET A 83 -8.89 16.92 8.73
N THR A 84 -8.04 17.92 8.58
CA THR A 84 -6.88 17.85 7.68
C THR A 84 -5.87 16.81 8.19
N ASP A 85 -4.98 16.34 7.31
CA ASP A 85 -3.93 15.38 7.70
C ASP A 85 -3.12 15.85 8.92
N GLY A 86 -2.78 17.15 8.98
CA GLY A 86 -2.03 17.72 10.10
C GLY A 86 -2.83 17.76 11.41
N GLU A 87 -4.12 18.05 11.36
CA GLU A 87 -5.01 18.03 12.52
C GLU A 87 -5.26 16.60 13.01
N ALA A 88 -5.56 15.68 12.09
CA ALA A 88 -5.76 14.26 12.39
C ALA A 88 -4.50 13.66 13.04
N TYR A 89 -3.33 13.99 12.52
CA TYR A 89 -2.06 13.54 13.09
C TYR A 89 -1.81 14.09 14.49
N ARG A 90 -2.05 15.40 14.68
CA ARG A 90 -1.94 16.05 16.00
C ARG A 90 -2.91 15.43 17.00
N TYR A 91 -4.12 15.12 16.57
CA TYR A 91 -5.12 14.44 17.37
C TYR A 91 -4.60 13.08 17.89
N LEU A 92 -4.02 12.25 17.02
CA LEU A 92 -3.40 10.98 17.44
C LEU A 92 -2.25 11.16 18.44
N LEU A 93 -1.48 12.25 18.32
CA LEU A 93 -0.34 12.55 19.20
C LEU A 93 -0.74 13.08 20.58
N GLU A 94 -1.83 13.84 20.67
CA GLU A 94 -2.15 14.64 21.85
C GLU A 94 -3.42 14.20 22.57
N GLN A 95 -4.36 13.55 21.88
CA GLN A 95 -5.72 13.32 22.38
C GLN A 95 -6.09 11.83 22.53
N CYS A 96 -5.27 10.92 22.00
CA CYS A 96 -5.50 9.47 22.10
C CYS A 96 -4.65 8.82 23.21
N ASN A 97 -4.94 7.55 23.51
CA ASN A 97 -4.22 6.76 24.50
C ASN A 97 -2.71 6.63 24.21
N PRO A 98 -1.88 6.28 25.22
CA PRO A 98 -0.43 6.21 25.07
C PRO A 98 0.07 5.28 23.96
N ARG A 99 -0.64 4.18 23.66
CA ARG A 99 -0.26 3.21 22.63
C ARG A 99 -0.34 3.83 21.23
N THR A 100 -1.44 4.56 20.98
CA THR A 100 -1.64 5.38 19.78
C THR A 100 -0.55 6.43 19.65
N GLN A 101 -0.27 7.17 20.73
CA GLN A 101 0.73 8.24 20.74
C GLN A 101 2.13 7.72 20.41
N VAL A 102 2.54 6.57 20.97
CA VAL A 102 3.85 5.95 20.69
C VAL A 102 4.03 5.69 19.20
N LEU A 103 3.04 5.08 18.55
CA LEU A 103 3.08 4.79 17.12
C LEU A 103 3.12 6.06 16.26
N ALA A 104 2.29 7.04 16.58
CA ALA A 104 2.27 8.33 15.89
C ALA A 104 3.63 9.05 16.05
N GLN A 105 4.19 9.13 17.26
CA GLN A 105 5.49 9.75 17.50
C GLN A 105 6.62 9.07 16.73
N ARG A 106 6.66 7.75 16.70
CA ARG A 106 7.68 6.99 15.94
C ARG A 106 7.56 7.22 14.44
N ALA A 107 6.34 7.21 13.91
CA ALA A 107 6.09 7.54 12.51
C ALA A 107 6.57 8.96 12.17
N MET A 108 6.32 9.94 13.05
CA MET A 108 6.72 11.34 12.88
C MET A 108 8.24 11.49 12.83
N ARG A 109 8.94 10.72 13.67
CA ARG A 109 10.40 10.70 13.80
C ARG A 109 11.08 9.78 12.80
N TRP A 110 10.34 9.19 11.86
CA TRP A 110 10.88 8.24 10.87
C TRP A 110 11.55 7.01 11.50
N GLN A 111 11.11 6.62 12.69
CA GLN A 111 11.57 5.43 13.41
C GLN A 111 10.82 4.19 12.92
N PHE A 112 11.04 3.85 11.66
CA PHE A 112 10.29 2.80 10.98
C PHE A 112 10.73 1.39 11.39
N TYR A 113 9.79 0.47 11.31
CA TYR A 113 9.98 -0.93 11.66
C TYR A 113 10.71 -1.67 10.54
N ALA A 114 11.49 -2.69 10.91
CA ALA A 114 12.15 -3.56 9.97
C ALA A 114 11.15 -4.55 9.36
N LEU A 115 11.25 -4.79 8.06
CA LEU A 115 10.47 -5.84 7.38
C LEU A 115 11.03 -7.21 7.77
N VAL A 116 10.24 -8.03 8.47
CA VAL A 116 10.66 -9.36 8.95
C VAL A 116 10.04 -10.50 8.16
N PHE A 117 8.90 -10.24 7.51
CA PHE A 117 8.23 -11.20 6.66
C PHE A 117 7.63 -10.51 5.45
N ASN A 118 7.77 -11.12 4.26
CA ASN A 118 7.22 -10.60 3.02
C ASN A 118 6.74 -11.75 2.14
N PHE A 119 5.44 -11.91 2.05
CA PHE A 119 4.80 -12.87 1.16
C PHE A 119 4.00 -12.15 0.09
N ARG A 120 4.11 -12.64 -1.16
CA ARG A 120 3.38 -12.11 -2.31
C ARG A 120 3.04 -13.24 -3.28
N THR A 121 1.78 -13.34 -3.69
CA THR A 121 1.33 -14.31 -4.72
C THR A 121 0.26 -13.72 -5.63
N HIS A 122 0.23 -14.14 -6.90
CA HIS A 122 -0.89 -13.87 -7.82
C HIS A 122 -1.92 -15.02 -7.86
N ALA A 123 -1.61 -16.14 -7.20
CA ALA A 123 -2.44 -17.33 -7.10
C ALA A 123 -2.56 -17.71 -5.61
N PRO A 124 -3.39 -17.00 -4.83
CA PRO A 124 -3.59 -17.31 -3.41
C PRO A 124 -4.35 -18.63 -3.23
N SER A 125 -3.99 -19.38 -2.20
CA SER A 125 -4.80 -20.48 -1.66
C SER A 125 -6.11 -19.93 -1.07
N GLU A 126 -7.12 -20.79 -0.90
CA GLU A 126 -8.41 -20.37 -0.34
C GLU A 126 -8.25 -19.84 1.09
N LYS A 127 -7.45 -20.53 1.92
CA LYS A 127 -7.08 -20.08 3.26
C LYS A 127 -6.48 -18.67 3.28
N LEU A 128 -5.59 -18.34 2.33
CA LEU A 128 -5.01 -17.00 2.24
C LEU A 128 -6.06 -15.96 1.81
N ARG A 129 -6.99 -16.32 0.91
CA ARG A 129 -8.07 -15.40 0.50
C ARG A 129 -8.97 -15.05 1.67
N GLU A 130 -9.48 -16.08 2.36
CA GLU A 130 -10.30 -15.93 3.56
C GLU A 130 -9.60 -15.05 4.60
N PHE A 131 -8.32 -15.34 4.87
CA PHE A 131 -7.51 -14.58 5.82
C PHE A 131 -7.36 -13.10 5.44
N VAL A 132 -7.13 -12.79 4.16
CA VAL A 132 -6.90 -11.40 3.68
C VAL A 132 -8.20 -10.63 3.45
N GLU A 133 -9.31 -11.29 3.16
CA GLU A 133 -10.60 -10.61 2.92
C GLU A 133 -11.36 -10.35 4.23
N ASN A 134 -11.20 -11.19 5.24
CA ASN A 134 -11.82 -10.99 6.55
C ASN A 134 -11.09 -9.86 7.33
N LEU A 135 -11.85 -8.87 7.82
CA LEU A 135 -11.29 -7.75 8.59
C LEU A 135 -10.82 -8.16 9.98
N GLU A 136 -11.56 -9.04 10.65
CA GLU A 136 -11.27 -9.47 12.02
C GLU A 136 -9.94 -10.23 12.07
N THR A 137 -9.74 -11.19 11.16
CA THR A 137 -8.50 -11.97 11.08
C THR A 137 -7.28 -11.13 10.76
N ARG A 138 -7.43 -10.11 9.89
CA ARG A 138 -6.35 -9.17 9.58
C ARG A 138 -5.95 -8.32 10.78
N SER A 139 -6.95 -7.85 11.51
CA SER A 139 -6.74 -6.96 12.65
C SER A 139 -6.27 -7.69 13.90
N SER A 140 -6.50 -9.01 14.01
CA SER A 140 -6.05 -9.84 15.15
C SER A 140 -4.60 -10.30 15.03
N LEU A 141 -4.11 -10.59 13.81
CA LEU A 141 -2.76 -11.13 13.62
C LEU A 141 -1.62 -10.34 14.33
N PRO A 142 -1.54 -8.99 14.27
CA PRO A 142 -0.51 -8.27 15.02
C PRO A 142 -0.65 -8.45 16.55
N ASP A 143 -1.86 -8.57 17.08
CA ASP A 143 -2.12 -8.83 18.50
C ASP A 143 -1.74 -10.27 18.90
N ASP A 144 -2.03 -11.24 18.03
CA ASP A 144 -1.68 -12.65 18.21
C ASP A 144 -0.15 -12.83 18.26
N LEU A 145 0.57 -12.16 17.34
CA LEU A 145 2.03 -12.17 17.32
C LEU A 145 2.63 -11.46 18.54
N SER A 146 2.07 -10.30 18.92
CA SER A 146 2.45 -9.59 20.15
C SER A 146 2.34 -10.49 21.37
N THR A 147 1.22 -11.21 21.51
CA THR A 147 0.97 -12.13 22.62
C THR A 147 1.92 -13.32 22.59
N ALA A 148 2.08 -13.96 21.43
CA ALA A 148 2.91 -15.15 21.26
C ALA A 148 4.38 -14.91 21.62
N PHE A 149 4.90 -13.73 21.29
CA PHE A 149 6.32 -13.39 21.46
C PHE A 149 6.59 -12.40 22.60
N ARG A 150 5.55 -12.02 23.37
CA ARG A 150 5.63 -11.03 24.46
C ARG A 150 6.22 -9.68 24.01
N ILE A 151 5.89 -9.27 22.79
CA ILE A 151 6.30 -8.00 22.20
C ILE A 151 5.21 -6.97 22.51
N PRO A 152 5.53 -5.71 22.86
CA PRO A 152 4.53 -4.66 22.97
C PRO A 152 3.69 -4.55 21.68
N GLN A 153 2.37 -4.37 21.80
CA GLN A 153 1.49 -4.35 20.63
C GLN A 153 1.80 -3.21 19.66
N GLU A 154 2.45 -2.15 20.17
CA GLU A 154 2.94 -1.01 19.44
C GLU A 154 4.14 -1.39 18.57
N ASP A 155 4.95 -2.36 18.98
CA ASP A 155 6.23 -2.70 18.34
C ASP A 155 6.09 -3.66 17.14
N ILE A 156 4.87 -4.02 16.77
CA ILE A 156 4.58 -4.92 15.65
C ILE A 156 3.42 -4.40 14.78
N CYS A 157 3.59 -4.51 13.47
CA CYS A 157 2.57 -4.14 12.49
C CYS A 157 2.50 -5.20 11.39
N VAL A 158 1.31 -5.49 10.89
CA VAL A 158 1.13 -6.44 9.78
C VAL A 158 0.23 -5.83 8.70
N TYR A 159 0.74 -5.78 7.48
CA TYR A 159 -0.05 -5.49 6.30
C TYR A 159 -0.62 -6.79 5.74
N CYS A 160 -1.94 -6.86 5.62
CA CYS A 160 -2.64 -7.96 4.96
C CYS A 160 -3.61 -7.37 3.93
N GLY A 161 -3.33 -7.60 2.65
CA GLY A 161 -4.15 -6.98 1.62
C GLY A 161 -3.78 -7.40 0.20
N LYS A 162 -4.65 -7.05 -0.72
CA LYS A 162 -4.33 -7.05 -2.14
C LYS A 162 -3.39 -5.88 -2.39
N SER A 163 -2.29 -6.13 -3.08
CA SER A 163 -1.42 -5.08 -3.57
C SER A 163 -2.30 -4.15 -4.40
N ARG A 164 -2.20 -2.85 -4.11
CA ARG A 164 -2.76 -1.83 -5.01
C ARG A 164 -1.93 -1.71 -6.29
N ALA A 165 -1.17 -2.76 -6.63
CA ALA A 165 -0.37 -2.83 -7.83
C ALA A 165 -1.28 -2.49 -9.00
N TRP A 166 -0.82 -1.50 -9.78
CA TRP A 166 -1.28 -1.16 -11.10
C TRP A 166 -2.76 -1.48 -11.35
N LYS A 167 -3.68 -0.62 -10.86
CA LYS A 167 -4.98 -0.54 -11.53
C LYS A 167 -4.68 -0.30 -13.01
N SER A 168 -5.07 -1.22 -13.90
CA SER A 168 -4.90 -0.96 -15.32
C SER A 168 -5.75 0.26 -15.64
N ILE A 169 -5.09 1.35 -16.02
CA ILE A 169 -5.77 2.48 -16.63
C ILE A 169 -5.60 2.20 -18.11
N ASP A 170 -6.67 1.75 -18.72
CA ASP A 170 -6.71 1.54 -20.16
C ASP A 170 -6.83 2.91 -20.83
N LEU A 171 -5.89 3.21 -21.73
CA LEU A 171 -5.88 4.42 -22.54
C LEU A 171 -6.10 3.97 -23.98
N PRO A 172 -7.36 3.88 -24.45
CA PRO A 172 -7.67 3.24 -25.72
C PRO A 172 -7.13 4.11 -26.88
N LEU A 173 -6.21 3.55 -27.66
CA LEU A 173 -5.60 4.19 -28.83
C LEU A 173 -6.35 3.79 -30.10
N LEU A 174 -6.64 4.75 -30.97
CA LEU A 174 -7.07 4.51 -32.36
C LEU A 174 -5.82 4.38 -33.24
N SER A 175 -5.57 3.21 -33.80
CA SER A 175 -4.47 3.06 -34.77
C SER A 175 -4.86 3.65 -36.12
N PRO A 176 -3.89 4.15 -36.92
CA PRO A 176 -4.12 4.49 -38.32
C PRO A 176 -4.49 3.28 -39.20
N ASP A 177 -4.02 2.06 -38.87
CA ASP A 177 -4.11 0.88 -39.76
C ASP A 177 -4.82 -0.35 -39.15
N ALA A 178 -5.15 -0.38 -37.85
CA ALA A 178 -5.82 -1.53 -37.22
C ALA A 178 -6.44 -1.20 -35.85
N ASP A 179 -7.68 -1.59 -35.61
CA ASP A 179 -8.43 -1.53 -34.34
C ASP A 179 -7.83 -2.35 -33.18
N ILE A 180 -6.53 -2.25 -32.90
CA ILE A 180 -5.87 -3.04 -31.87
C ILE A 180 -5.19 -2.11 -30.85
N PRO A 181 -5.84 -1.86 -29.71
CA PRO A 181 -5.14 -1.37 -28.54
C PRO A 181 -4.06 -2.38 -28.18
N ALA A 182 -2.81 -1.96 -28.00
CA ALA A 182 -1.83 -2.82 -27.35
C ALA A 182 -2.36 -3.12 -25.94
N PRO A 183 -2.72 -4.37 -25.60
CA PRO A 183 -3.25 -4.66 -24.29
C PRO A 183 -2.12 -4.44 -23.28
N VAL A 184 -2.23 -3.39 -22.46
CA VAL A 184 -1.52 -3.40 -21.18
C VAL A 184 -2.23 -4.45 -20.36
N THR A 185 -1.76 -5.69 -20.42
CA THR A 185 -2.32 -6.80 -19.64
C THR A 185 -2.49 -6.32 -18.22
N PRO A 186 -3.73 -6.25 -17.69
CA PRO A 186 -3.96 -5.77 -16.34
C PRO A 186 -3.13 -6.64 -15.40
N LEU A 187 -2.17 -6.04 -14.71
CA LEU A 187 -1.42 -6.75 -13.69
C LEU A 187 -2.45 -7.17 -12.63
N LYS A 188 -2.67 -8.49 -12.50
CA LYS A 188 -3.56 -9.02 -11.48
C LYS A 188 -3.03 -8.55 -10.12
N PRO A 189 -3.88 -7.99 -9.23
CA PRO A 189 -3.43 -7.58 -7.92
C PRO A 189 -2.83 -8.79 -7.20
N ALA A 190 -1.65 -8.60 -6.63
CA ALA A 190 -0.96 -9.65 -5.88
C ALA A 190 -1.49 -9.66 -4.46
N TRP A 191 -1.78 -10.82 -3.90
CA TRP A 191 -2.12 -10.98 -2.49
C TRP A 191 -0.85 -10.89 -1.67
N MET A 192 -0.87 -10.07 -0.62
CA MET A 192 0.32 -9.72 0.15
C MET A 192 0.08 -9.82 1.64
N VAL A 193 1.08 -10.38 2.32
CA VAL A 193 1.20 -10.34 3.78
C VAL A 193 2.61 -9.89 4.12
N GLN A 194 2.73 -8.81 4.88
CA GLN A 194 4.02 -8.26 5.31
C GLN A 194 3.98 -7.99 6.80
N ALA A 195 4.95 -8.52 7.54
CA ALA A 195 5.09 -8.24 8.97
C ALA A 195 6.30 -7.35 9.20
N TYR A 196 6.14 -6.40 10.10
CA TYR A 196 7.12 -5.40 10.46
C TYR A 196 7.31 -5.38 11.96
N LEU A 197 8.56 -5.26 12.40
CA LEU A 197 8.93 -5.32 13.79
C LEU A 197 9.87 -4.17 14.17
N TYR A 198 9.65 -3.59 15.34
CA TYR A 198 10.55 -2.56 15.86
C TYR A 198 11.97 -3.14 16.06
N PRO A 199 13.05 -2.42 15.67
CA PRO A 199 14.39 -3.01 15.58
C PRO A 199 14.95 -3.64 16.85
N GLU A 200 14.47 -3.22 18.04
CA GLU A 200 14.88 -3.79 19.32
C GLU A 200 14.54 -5.28 19.46
N HIS A 201 13.58 -5.79 18.67
CA HIS A 201 13.14 -7.19 18.70
C HIS A 201 13.73 -8.02 17.55
N ALA A 202 14.82 -7.57 16.92
CA ALA A 202 15.41 -8.22 15.74
C ALA A 202 15.75 -9.71 15.93
N SER A 203 16.03 -10.15 17.16
CA SER A 203 16.27 -11.56 17.51
C SER A 203 15.05 -12.46 17.27
N LEU A 204 13.85 -11.89 17.16
CA LEU A 204 12.59 -12.62 16.96
C LEU A 204 12.17 -12.72 15.49
N ASN A 205 12.94 -12.14 14.55
CA ASN A 205 12.56 -12.05 13.15
C ASN A 205 12.19 -13.40 12.52
N GLU A 206 13.02 -14.43 12.75
CA GLU A 206 12.78 -15.77 12.21
C GLU A 206 11.53 -16.43 12.81
N ALA A 207 11.34 -16.28 14.12
CA ALA A 207 10.19 -16.85 14.82
C ALA A 207 8.88 -16.19 14.39
N VAL A 208 8.85 -14.85 14.27
CA VAL A 208 7.70 -14.10 13.75
C VAL A 208 7.41 -14.52 12.31
N SER A 209 8.43 -14.60 11.46
CA SER A 209 8.30 -15.04 10.06
C SER A 209 7.69 -16.44 9.96
N ALA A 210 8.17 -17.39 10.75
CA ALA A 210 7.64 -18.76 10.81
C ALA A 210 6.17 -18.78 11.25
N ARG A 211 5.81 -18.02 12.29
CA ARG A 211 4.44 -17.94 12.79
C ARG A 211 3.48 -17.35 11.76
N VAL A 212 3.90 -16.30 11.04
CA VAL A 212 3.06 -15.71 9.98
C VAL A 212 2.82 -16.72 8.87
N LYS A 213 3.85 -17.48 8.43
CA LYS A 213 3.71 -18.54 7.41
C LYS A 213 2.66 -19.59 7.80
N GLU A 214 2.69 -20.04 9.05
CA GLU A 214 1.73 -21.00 9.61
C GLU A 214 0.30 -20.45 9.54
N VAL A 215 0.09 -19.22 10.00
CA VAL A 215 -1.23 -18.56 10.01
C VAL A 215 -1.79 -18.46 8.59
N ILE A 216 -0.99 -18.00 7.62
CA ILE A 216 -1.47 -17.80 6.25
C ILE A 216 -1.50 -19.10 5.42
N GLY A 217 -1.08 -20.23 6.00
CA GLY A 217 -1.05 -21.54 5.34
C GLY A 217 -0.03 -21.64 4.21
N CYS A 218 1.08 -20.92 4.32
CA CYS A 218 2.22 -21.01 3.41
C CYS A 218 3.33 -21.82 4.07
N LEU A 219 3.08 -23.11 4.30
CA LEU A 219 4.13 -24.04 4.70
C LEU A 219 4.86 -24.50 3.42
N SER A 220 6.18 -24.35 3.44
CA SER A 220 7.13 -24.89 2.46
C SER A 220 7.11 -26.41 2.45
#